data_AF-A0A942FL93-F1
#
_entry.id   AF-A0A942FL93-F1
#
_cell.length_a   1.000
_cell.length_b   1.000
_cell.length_c   1.000
_cell.angle_alpha   90.00
_cell.angle_beta   90.00
_cell.angle_gamma   90.00
#
_symmetry.space_group_name_H-M   'P 1'
#
loop_
_entity.id
_entity.type
_entity.pdbx_description
1 polymer ?
#
loop_
_entity_poly.entity_id
_entity_poly.type
_entity_poly.pdbx_seq_one_letter_code
_entity_poly.pdbx_strand_id
1 'polypeptide(L)' 'MSDAKGETVIIKKYANRRLYNTKSSSYITLDHLAKMTREGVDFKVVDAKTGADITHQILT' A
#
# COMPACT_ATOMS: atom_id res chain seq x y z
N MET A 1 -21.66 0.02 11.68
CA MET A 1 -20.93 -0.17 10.40
C MET A 1 -19.47 0.13 10.73
N SER A 2 -18.74 -0.76 11.41
CA SER A 2 -18.27 -2.10 11.03
C SER A 2 -17.13 -2.07 10.01
N ASP A 3 -16.05 -1.31 10.26
CA ASP A 3 -14.77 -1.54 9.61
C ASP A 3 -13.92 -2.42 10.53
N ALA A 4 -13.95 -3.72 10.24
CA ALA A 4 -13.11 -4.73 10.85
C ALA A 4 -11.64 -4.34 10.61
N LYS A 5 -10.99 -3.85 11.66
CA LYS A 5 -9.59 -3.46 11.70
C LYS A 5 -8.69 -4.71 11.70
N GLY A 6 -8.84 -5.58 10.70
CA GLY A 6 -7.77 -6.50 10.30
C GLY A 6 -6.64 -5.66 9.72
N GLU A 7 -5.40 -5.96 10.10
CA GLU A 7 -4.21 -5.12 9.93
C GLU A 7 -3.77 -4.85 8.46
N THR A 8 -4.65 -4.27 7.64
CA THR A 8 -4.34 -3.90 6.25
C THR A 8 -3.23 -2.86 6.25
N VAL A 9 -2.13 -3.18 5.57
CA VAL A 9 -0.98 -2.30 5.49
C VAL A 9 -1.31 -1.11 4.60
N ILE A 10 -1.32 0.11 5.14
CA ILE A 10 -1.52 1.31 4.32
C ILE A 10 -0.18 1.76 3.75
N ILE A 11 -0.15 1.93 2.44
CA ILE A 11 1.04 2.32 1.68
C ILE A 11 0.74 3.61 0.95
N LYS A 12 1.41 4.68 1.34
CA LYS A 12 1.25 6.00 0.70
C LYS A 12 2.19 6.12 -0.48
N LYS A 13 1.65 6.29 -1.69
CA LYS A 13 2.43 6.56 -2.90
C LYS A 13 2.59 8.04 -3.12
N TYR A 14 3.83 8.48 -3.25
CA TYR A 14 4.19 9.84 -3.64
C TYR A 14 4.57 9.88 -5.13
N ALA A 15 4.46 11.06 -5.75
CA ALA A 15 4.71 11.27 -7.18
C ALA A 15 6.08 10.76 -7.66
N ASN A 16 7.11 10.81 -6.80
CA ASN A 16 8.47 10.37 -7.12
C ASN A 16 8.68 8.84 -7.03
N ARG A 17 7.63 8.03 -7.29
CA ARG A 17 7.62 6.55 -7.08
C ARG A 17 7.95 6.09 -5.65
N ARG A 18 8.05 7.00 -4.68
CA ARG A 18 8.28 6.64 -3.27
C ARG A 18 7.03 6.04 -2.67
N LEU A 19 7.16 4.84 -2.10
CA LEU A 19 6.10 4.15 -1.39
C LEU A 19 6.47 4.14 0.09
N TYR A 20 5.60 4.69 0.92
CA TYR A 20 5.78 4.73 2.36
C TYR A 20 4.81 3.79 3.05
N ASN A 21 5.33 2.78 3.72
CA ASN A 21 4.55 1.82 4.46
C ASN A 21 4.29 2.36 5.87
N THR A 22 3.03 2.55 6.25
CA THR A 22 2.67 3.08 7.57
C THR A 22 2.71 2.03 8.67
N LYS A 23 2.79 0.73 8.33
CA LYS A 23 2.92 -0.37 9.30
C LYS A 23 4.38 -0.58 9.72
N SER A 24 5.30 -0.59 8.76
CA SER A 24 6.75 -0.67 9.04
C SER A 24 7.42 0.70 9.20
N SER A 25 6.68 1.78 9.05
CA SER A 25 7.17 3.18 9.08
C SER A 25 8.40 3.40 8.18
N SER A 26 8.48 2.67 7.08
CA SER A 26 9.66 2.56 6.24
C SER A 26 9.31 2.72 4.76
N TYR A 27 10.30 3.15 3.98
CA TYR A 27 10.17 3.19 2.53
C TYR A 27 10.34 1.79 1.94
N ILE A 28 9.43 1.44 1.04
CA ILE A 28 9.46 0.15 0.34
C ILE A 28 9.47 0.38 -1.17
N THR A 29 9.82 -0.67 -1.92
CA THR A 29 9.82 -0.67 -3.38
C THR A 29 8.59 -1.38 -3.92
N LEU A 30 8.34 -1.23 -5.23
CA LEU A 30 7.30 -1.99 -5.94
C LEU A 30 7.53 -3.51 -5.85
N ASP A 31 8.79 -3.96 -5.84
CA ASP A 31 9.10 -5.39 -5.66
C ASP A 31 8.65 -5.91 -4.29
N HIS A 32 8.78 -5.09 -3.25
CA HIS A 32 8.33 -5.48 -1.91
C HIS A 32 6.81 -5.61 -1.86
N LEU A 33 6.08 -4.72 -2.54
CA LEU A 33 4.64 -4.82 -2.73
C LEU A 33 4.22 -6.10 -3.45
N ALA A 34 4.91 -6.44 -4.54
CA ALA A 34 4.65 -7.67 -5.27
C ALA A 34 4.90 -8.91 -4.41
N LYS A 35 5.95 -8.91 -3.57
CA LYS A 35 6.20 -9.98 -2.59
C LYS A 35 5.08 -10.08 -1.57
N MET A 36 4.67 -8.96 -0.98
CA MET A 36 3.55 -8.92 -0.01
C MET A 36 2.27 -9.49 -0.61
N THR A 37 1.98 -9.17 -1.88
CA THR A 37 0.82 -9.75 -2.60
C THR A 37 0.94 -11.28 -2.71
N ARG A 38 2.11 -11.79 -3.09
CA ARG A 38 2.36 -13.23 -3.23
C ARG A 38 2.34 -13.97 -1.89
N GLU A 39 2.75 -13.31 -0.82
CA GLU A 39 2.70 -13.82 0.55
C GLU A 39 1.29 -13.78 1.15
N GLY A 40 0.30 -13.21 0.43
CA GLY A 40 -1.08 -13.10 0.92
C GLY A 40 -1.24 -12.01 1.98
N VAL A 41 -0.35 -11.01 2.01
CA VAL A 41 -0.44 -9.89 2.94
C VAL A 41 -1.39 -8.84 2.38
N ASP A 42 -2.43 -8.52 3.15
CA ASP A 42 -3.37 -7.45 2.81
C ASP A 42 -2.71 -6.07 2.92
N PHE A 43 -2.67 -5.34 1.82
CA PHE A 43 -2.22 -3.95 1.78
C PHE A 43 -3.12 -3.08 0.90
N LYS A 44 -3.08 -1.78 1.17
CA LYS A 44 -3.81 -0.76 0.45
C LYS A 44 -2.85 0.35 0.01
N VAL A 45 -2.79 0.61 -1.29
CA VAL A 45 -1.98 1.69 -1.85
C VAL A 45 -2.85 2.92 -2.08
N VAL A 46 -2.51 4.01 -1.40
CA VAL A 46 -3.23 5.29 -1.48
C VAL A 46 -2.29 6.35 -2.03
N ASP A 47 -2.75 7.12 -3.01
CA ASP A 47 -2.01 8.25 -3.54
C ASP A 47 -1.94 9.37 -2.49
N ALA A 48 -0.73 9.81 -2.12
CA ALA A 48 -0.52 10.80 -1.08
C ALA A 48 -0.91 12.23 -1.51
N LYS A 49 -1.09 12.47 -2.81
CA LYS A 49 -1.41 13.77 -3.41
C LYS A 49 -2.93 13.95 -3.52
N THR A 50 -3.63 12.90 -3.93
CA THR A 50 -5.07 12.92 -4.21
C THR A 50 -5.91 12.16 -3.19
N GLY A 51 -5.29 11.27 -2.40
CA GLY A 51 -5.99 10.37 -1.48
C GLY A 51 -6.70 9.21 -2.20
N ALA A 52 -6.53 9.06 -3.51
CA ALA A 52 -7.19 8.01 -4.28
C ALA A 52 -6.61 6.63 -3.96
N ASP A 53 -7.49 5.63 -3.90
CA ASP A 53 -7.08 4.23 -3.83
C ASP A 53 -6.61 3.77 -5.21
N ILE A 54 -5.35 3.36 -5.28
CA ILE A 54 -4.67 2.92 -6.50
C ILE A 54 -4.12 1.50 -6.33
N THR A 55 -4.59 0.76 -5.33
CA THR A 55 -4.15 -0.62 -5.06
C THR A 55 -4.28 -1.49 -6.32
N HIS A 56 -5.41 -1.39 -7.03
CA HIS A 56 -5.65 -2.12 -8.27
C HIS A 56 -4.74 -1.71 -9.44
N GLN A 57 -4.31 -0.44 -9.50
CA GLN A 57 -3.40 0.02 -10.55
C GLN A 57 -1.99 -0.54 -10.40
N ILE A 58 -1.58 -0.89 -9.18
CA ILE A 58 -0.25 -1.43 -8.88
C ILE A 58 -0.19 -2.95 -9.15
N LEU A 59 -1.35 -3.63 -9.12
CA LEU A 59 -1.48 -5.08 -9.24
C LEU A 59 -1.76 -5.59 -10.66
N THR A 60 -2.01 -4.69 -11.62
CA THR A 60 -2.22 -5.03 -13.05
C THR A 60 -0.89 -5.21 -13.76
#